data_AF-A0A924ALV0-F1
#
_entry.id   AF-A0A924ALV0-F1
#
_cell.length_a   1.000
_cell.length_b   1.000
_cell.length_c   1.000
_cell.angle_alpha   90.00
_cell.angle_beta   90.00
_cell.angle_gamma   90.00
#
_symmetry.space_group_name_H-M   'P 1'
#
loop_
_entity.id
_entity.type
_entity.pdbx_description
1 polymer ?
#
loop_
_entity_poly.entity_id
_entity_poly.type
_entity_poly.pdbx_seq_one_letter_code
_entity_poly.pdbx_strand_id
1 'polypeptide(L)'
;ARSLAATLAARDTTAGTYRFGTRHPEYERLRRALTAHRELAKKGGWALVRGLAKGGWALRPGDRDSIRVPVLRQRLAAEDELAAAVRGAAPAADTSLARRASTGQATRVAPDSGGTALIGPVAPARRLDPAVYDSALVVRVAGFQARRGLKADGVIGAGTLEALRVPIAQNIRRIQLNMERWRWVPLKKRGRYLLVNIPAFTLHVVGAGGRDELTMRVIVGNKQKSTPIFADDLKYVVLAPYWNVPTSIVVKELRPHQARNSFYLKGEDMEVLRGDKVVPESKIDWKTVHEGSLAPYRVRQLPGGANPLGPIKFILPNDNDVYLHGTPNQGLFGREKRGFSHGCVRVEDPYRLALHLLRDQPAWTDERIRKTVAAGEPKWITLKAPLPTYLLYLTAWADADGAMHYRDDIYGHDHTLGRALGLGWGASTGAYRAQTRRKSQ
;
A
#
# COMPACT_ATOMS: atom_id res chain seq x y z
N ALA A 1 13.94 10.52 -34.17
CA ALA A 1 14.51 9.33 -34.85
C ALA A 1 15.93 8.97 -34.40
N ARG A 2 16.88 9.92 -34.30
CA ARG A 2 18.30 9.61 -33.97
C ARG A 2 18.57 9.13 -32.54
N SER A 3 17.72 9.42 -31.54
CA SER A 3 17.93 8.98 -30.15
C SER A 3 17.64 7.48 -29.92
N LEU A 4 16.70 6.89 -30.65
CA LEU A 4 16.40 5.47 -30.55
C LEU A 4 17.53 4.64 -31.15
N ALA A 5 18.05 5.04 -32.32
CA ALA A 5 19.18 4.37 -32.98
C ALA A 5 20.45 4.38 -32.11
N ALA A 6 20.75 5.50 -31.44
CA ALA A 6 21.87 5.59 -30.51
C ALA A 6 21.70 4.69 -29.27
N THR A 7 20.46 4.57 -28.76
CA THR A 7 20.13 3.68 -27.63
C THR A 7 20.22 2.20 -28.02
N LEU A 8 19.99 1.89 -29.29
CA LEU A 8 20.12 0.54 -29.84
C LEU A 8 21.60 0.17 -30.11
N ALA A 9 22.40 1.11 -30.59
CA ALA A 9 23.83 0.89 -30.84
C ALA A 9 24.65 0.71 -29.54
N ALA A 10 24.27 1.40 -28.46
CA ALA A 10 24.92 1.28 -27.15
C ALA A 10 24.55 -0.01 -26.37
N ARG A 11 23.60 -0.79 -26.89
CA ARG A 11 23.17 -2.07 -26.31
C ARG A 11 23.66 -3.18 -27.22
N ASP A 12 24.90 -3.60 -26.99
CA ASP A 12 25.48 -4.77 -27.63
C ASP A 12 24.56 -5.99 -27.43
N THR A 13 23.77 -6.32 -28.45
CA THR A 13 22.88 -7.47 -28.45
C THR A 13 22.94 -8.17 -29.80
N THR A 14 23.72 -9.25 -29.85
CA THR A 14 23.71 -10.29 -30.88
C THR A 14 22.44 -11.18 -30.84
N ALA A 15 21.38 -10.75 -30.14
CA ALA A 15 20.12 -11.49 -30.05
C ALA A 15 19.09 -10.85 -30.99
N GLY A 16 18.50 -11.63 -31.91
CA GLY A 16 17.50 -11.19 -32.89
C GLY A 16 16.15 -10.71 -32.32
N THR A 17 16.11 -10.31 -31.05
CA THR A 17 14.96 -9.66 -30.41
C THR A 17 15.44 -8.56 -29.46
N TYR A 18 14.83 -7.39 -29.57
CA TYR A 18 15.04 -6.32 -28.61
C TYR A 18 14.64 -6.81 -27.20
N ARG A 19 15.60 -6.83 -26.25
CA ARG A 19 15.29 -7.02 -24.84
C ARG A 19 14.68 -5.75 -24.24
N PHE A 20 13.39 -5.51 -24.53
CA PHE A 20 12.58 -4.45 -23.91
C PHE A 20 12.02 -4.83 -22.52
N GLY A 21 12.38 -6.01 -22.00
CA GLY A 21 11.95 -6.44 -20.67
C GLY A 21 12.57 -5.59 -19.55
N THR A 22 11.75 -5.14 -18.61
CA THR A 22 12.22 -4.56 -17.35
C THR A 22 12.91 -5.64 -16.52
N ARG A 23 13.94 -5.24 -15.76
CA ARG A 23 14.70 -6.14 -14.87
C ARG A 23 14.22 -6.08 -13.41
N HIS A 24 13.07 -5.47 -13.15
CA HIS A 24 12.48 -5.40 -11.81
C HIS A 24 11.92 -6.78 -11.41
N PRO A 25 12.31 -7.35 -10.25
CA PRO A 25 11.73 -8.59 -9.74
C PRO A 25 10.19 -8.55 -9.64
N GLU A 26 9.64 -7.38 -9.32
CA GLU A 26 8.22 -7.09 -9.22
C GLU A 26 7.51 -7.26 -10.56
N TYR A 27 8.14 -6.84 -11.67
CA TYR A 27 7.60 -7.04 -13.00
C TYR A 27 7.54 -8.52 -13.36
N GLU A 28 8.59 -9.28 -13.06
CA GLU A 28 8.62 -10.72 -13.33
C GLU A 28 7.58 -11.49 -12.52
N ARG A 29 7.37 -11.12 -11.25
CA ARG A 29 6.26 -11.67 -10.45
C ARG A 29 4.91 -11.35 -11.09
N LEU A 30 4.69 -10.12 -11.53
CA LEU A 30 3.45 -9.75 -12.23
C LEU A 30 3.29 -10.44 -13.58
N ARG A 31 4.38 -10.73 -14.30
CA ARG A 31 4.35 -11.50 -15.55
C ARG A 31 3.87 -12.93 -15.30
N ARG A 32 4.39 -13.59 -14.27
CA ARG A 32 3.90 -14.93 -13.85
C ARG A 32 2.45 -14.87 -13.39
N ALA A 33 2.08 -13.85 -12.62
CA ALA A 33 0.70 -13.62 -12.22
C ALA A 33 -0.22 -13.47 -13.44
N LEU A 34 0.16 -12.66 -14.43
CA LEU A 34 -0.62 -12.47 -15.64
C LEU A 34 -0.88 -13.80 -16.37
N THR A 35 0.16 -14.64 -16.51
CA THR A 35 0.01 -15.97 -17.10
C THR A 35 -0.96 -16.83 -16.30
N ALA A 36 -0.77 -16.95 -14.98
CA ALA A 36 -1.64 -17.76 -14.13
C ALA A 36 -3.10 -17.29 -14.18
N HIS A 37 -3.35 -15.97 -14.18
CA HIS A 37 -4.70 -15.41 -14.28
C HIS A 37 -5.34 -15.67 -15.63
N ARG A 38 -4.57 -15.62 -16.73
CA ARG A 38 -5.07 -15.93 -18.08
C ARG A 38 -5.44 -17.40 -18.21
N GLU A 39 -4.62 -18.31 -17.67
CA GLU A 39 -4.95 -19.74 -17.66
C GLU A 39 -6.21 -20.03 -16.85
N LEU A 40 -6.36 -19.40 -15.69
CA LEU A 40 -7.60 -19.49 -14.92
C LEU A 40 -8.80 -18.91 -15.69
N ALA A 41 -8.63 -17.80 -16.40
CA ALA A 41 -9.70 -17.23 -17.22
C ALA A 41 -10.13 -18.15 -18.37
N LYS A 42 -9.18 -18.85 -19.01
CA LYS A 42 -9.48 -19.89 -20.03
C LYS A 42 -10.30 -21.05 -19.46
N LYS A 43 -10.09 -21.39 -18.18
CA LYS A 43 -10.86 -22.41 -17.45
C LYS A 43 -12.24 -21.93 -16.95
N GLY A 44 -12.70 -20.76 -17.39
CA GLY A 44 -13.99 -20.18 -16.97
C GLY A 44 -13.91 -19.18 -15.82
N GLY A 45 -12.70 -18.88 -15.31
CA GLY A 45 -12.46 -17.93 -14.22
C GLY A 45 -12.83 -18.48 -12.85
N TRP A 46 -13.05 -17.58 -11.89
CA TRP A 46 -13.56 -17.96 -10.57
C TRP A 46 -15.00 -18.45 -10.70
N ALA A 47 -15.38 -19.45 -9.89
CA ALA A 47 -16.78 -19.77 -9.67
C ALA A 47 -17.51 -18.47 -9.30
N LEU A 48 -18.36 -17.99 -10.23
CA LEU A 48 -19.07 -16.74 -10.06
C LEU A 48 -19.87 -16.88 -8.77
N VAL A 49 -19.63 -15.95 -7.87
CA VAL A 49 -20.33 -15.83 -6.59
C VAL A 49 -21.77 -15.32 -6.83
N ARG A 50 -22.51 -16.03 -7.67
CA ARG A 50 -23.93 -15.83 -7.96
C ARG A 50 -24.78 -16.22 -6.75
N GLY A 51 -24.30 -17.14 -5.91
CA GLY A 51 -24.95 -17.57 -4.66
C GLY A 51 -24.81 -16.62 -3.46
N LEU A 52 -23.92 -15.61 -3.48
CA LEU A 52 -23.85 -14.60 -2.40
C LEU A 52 -24.82 -13.42 -2.66
N ALA A 53 -25.85 -13.58 -3.52
CA ALA A 53 -26.68 -12.50 -4.06
C ALA A 53 -27.19 -11.50 -3.00
N LYS A 54 -27.23 -10.22 -3.41
CA LYS A 54 -27.58 -9.03 -2.61
C LYS A 54 -28.78 -9.30 -1.68
N GLY A 55 -28.60 -9.06 -0.38
CA GLY A 55 -29.70 -8.99 0.60
C GLY A 55 -29.63 -9.95 1.78
N GLY A 56 -28.72 -10.93 1.80
CA GLY A 56 -28.65 -11.90 2.90
C GLY A 56 -27.36 -11.78 3.71
N TRP A 57 -27.43 -11.12 4.87
CA TRP A 57 -26.59 -11.20 6.09
C TRP A 57 -25.07 -11.39 5.93
N ALA A 58 -24.30 -10.54 6.63
CA ALA A 58 -22.85 -10.72 6.77
C ALA A 58 -22.53 -12.10 7.34
N LEU A 59 -21.61 -12.85 6.71
CA LEU A 59 -21.17 -14.13 7.23
C LEU A 59 -20.14 -13.90 8.36
N ARG A 60 -20.41 -14.44 9.54
CA ARG A 60 -19.62 -14.28 10.78
C ARG A 60 -19.05 -15.62 11.23
N PRO A 61 -17.92 -15.63 11.97
CA PRO A 61 -17.36 -16.84 12.55
C PRO A 61 -18.42 -17.71 13.23
N GLY A 62 -18.50 -18.98 12.85
CA GLY A 62 -19.47 -19.95 13.39
C GLY A 62 -20.78 -20.08 12.59
N ASP A 63 -21.09 -19.15 11.69
CA ASP A 63 -22.29 -19.25 10.85
C ASP A 63 -22.29 -20.54 10.02
N ARG A 64 -23.46 -21.17 9.86
CA ARG A 64 -23.65 -22.32 8.99
C ARG A 64 -24.43 -21.90 7.75
N ASP A 65 -23.87 -22.17 6.57
CA ASP A 65 -24.52 -21.94 5.29
C ASP A 65 -24.03 -22.96 4.24
N SER A 66 -24.91 -23.88 3.86
CA SER A 66 -24.61 -25.00 2.94
C SER A 66 -24.41 -24.55 1.49
N ILE A 67 -24.72 -23.30 1.15
CA ILE A 67 -24.57 -22.76 -0.20
C ILE A 67 -23.34 -21.85 -0.26
N ARG A 68 -23.24 -20.89 0.67
CA ARG A 68 -22.27 -19.79 0.63
C ARG A 68 -20.89 -20.22 1.11
N VAL A 69 -20.79 -21.04 2.16
CA VAL A 69 -19.49 -21.46 2.73
C VAL A 69 -18.70 -22.34 1.75
N PRO A 70 -19.28 -23.37 1.10
CA PRO A 70 -18.53 -24.16 0.11
C PRO A 70 -18.01 -23.32 -1.07
N VAL A 71 -18.84 -22.41 -1.60
CA VAL A 71 -18.45 -21.49 -2.69
C VAL A 71 -17.31 -20.57 -2.26
N LEU A 72 -17.36 -20.04 -1.04
CA LEU A 72 -16.29 -19.22 -0.47
C LEU A 72 -14.97 -20.00 -0.36
N ARG A 73 -15.01 -21.24 0.14
CA ARG A 73 -13.83 -22.11 0.24
C ARG A 73 -13.19 -22.34 -1.13
N GLN A 74 -13.99 -22.65 -2.14
CA GLN A 74 -13.53 -22.84 -3.51
C GLN A 74 -12.92 -21.55 -4.08
N ARG A 75 -13.58 -20.41 -3.88
CA ARG A 75 -13.10 -19.10 -4.34
C ARG A 75 -11.74 -18.73 -3.75
N LEU A 76 -11.54 -19.01 -2.45
CA LEU A 76 -10.27 -18.75 -1.76
C LEU A 76 -9.18 -19.77 -2.13
N ALA A 77 -9.53 -21.05 -2.34
CA ALA A 77 -8.55 -22.07 -2.76
C ALA A 77 -7.89 -21.70 -4.09
N ALA A 78 -8.68 -21.12 -4.98
CA ALA A 78 -8.18 -20.71 -6.27
C ALA A 78 -7.24 -19.46 -6.17
N GLU A 79 -7.29 -18.66 -5.09
CA GLU A 79 -6.25 -17.64 -4.80
C GLU A 79 -4.92 -18.29 -4.40
N ASP A 80 -4.97 -19.41 -3.66
CA ASP A 80 -3.78 -20.16 -3.22
C ASP A 80 -3.09 -20.84 -4.42
N GLU A 81 -3.86 -21.38 -5.37
CA GLU A 81 -3.35 -21.92 -6.64
C GLU A 81 -2.64 -20.85 -7.46
N LEU A 82 -3.23 -19.65 -7.56
CA LEU A 82 -2.57 -18.53 -8.22
C LEU A 82 -1.26 -18.17 -7.53
N ALA A 83 -1.25 -18.07 -6.20
CA ALA A 83 -0.05 -17.74 -5.44
C ALA A 83 1.08 -18.76 -5.67
N ALA A 84 0.74 -20.07 -5.68
CA ALA A 84 1.69 -21.13 -6.01
C ALA A 84 2.29 -20.97 -7.41
N ALA A 85 1.45 -20.67 -8.41
CA ALA A 85 1.90 -20.42 -9.78
C ALA A 85 2.80 -19.18 -9.89
N VAL A 86 2.53 -18.11 -9.12
CA VAL A 86 3.39 -16.90 -9.10
C VAL A 86 4.73 -17.14 -8.43
N ARG A 87 4.80 -18.00 -7.41
CA ARG A 87 6.10 -18.40 -6.82
C ARG A 87 6.97 -19.19 -7.79
N GLY A 88 6.39 -19.76 -8.84
CA GLY A 88 7.08 -20.72 -9.71
C GLY A 88 7.23 -22.09 -9.06
N ALA A 89 6.43 -22.38 -8.03
CA ALA A 89 6.31 -23.72 -7.48
C ALA A 89 5.48 -24.57 -8.44
N ALA A 90 5.95 -25.79 -8.74
CA ALA A 90 5.09 -26.79 -9.37
C ALA A 90 3.80 -26.94 -8.52
N PRO A 91 2.63 -27.19 -9.14
CA PRO A 91 1.42 -27.43 -8.38
C PRO A 91 1.70 -28.52 -7.34
N ALA A 92 1.38 -28.24 -6.07
CA ALA A 92 1.49 -29.24 -5.02
C ALA A 92 0.51 -30.37 -5.37
N ALA A 93 1.04 -31.41 -6.00
CA ALA A 93 0.39 -32.71 -6.05
C ALA A 93 0.51 -33.32 -4.65
N ASP A 94 -0.34 -32.86 -3.73
CA ASP A 94 -0.56 -33.58 -2.48
C ASP A 94 -2.06 -33.70 -2.18
N THR A 95 -2.67 -34.63 -2.89
CA THR A 95 -3.86 -35.36 -2.43
C THR A 95 -3.47 -36.71 -1.81
N SER A 96 -2.23 -36.89 -1.35
CA SER A 96 -1.76 -38.15 -0.78
C SER A 96 -2.10 -38.33 0.71
N LEU A 97 -2.71 -37.34 1.36
CA LEU A 97 -3.33 -37.52 2.69
C LEU A 97 -4.69 -38.24 2.66
N ALA A 98 -5.26 -38.53 1.48
CA ALA A 98 -6.53 -39.27 1.34
C ALA A 98 -6.38 -40.74 0.93
N ARG A 99 -5.16 -41.25 0.70
CA ARG A 99 -4.94 -42.63 0.19
C ARG A 99 -4.14 -43.57 1.10
N ARG A 100 -3.88 -43.17 2.35
CA ARG A 100 -3.26 -44.05 3.38
C ARG A 100 -4.26 -44.60 4.40
N ALA A 101 -5.56 -44.45 4.17
CA ALA A 101 -6.61 -45.01 5.04
C ALA A 101 -7.31 -46.25 4.44
N SER A 102 -6.84 -46.82 3.32
CA SER A 102 -7.56 -47.92 2.64
C SER A 102 -6.72 -49.12 2.23
N THR A 103 -5.50 -49.28 2.73
CA THR A 103 -4.76 -50.55 2.57
C THR A 103 -4.32 -51.04 3.95
N GLY A 104 -5.17 -51.89 4.53
CA GLY A 104 -4.80 -52.71 5.66
C GLY A 104 -3.69 -53.67 5.24
N GLN A 105 -2.46 -53.37 5.63
CA GLN A 105 -1.40 -54.36 5.70
C GLN A 105 -0.79 -54.28 7.10
N ALA A 106 -1.19 -55.25 7.92
CA ALA A 106 -0.64 -55.51 9.22
C ALA A 106 0.84 -55.91 9.06
N THR A 107 1.75 -55.07 9.51
CA THR A 107 3.12 -55.49 9.81
C THR A 107 3.10 -55.97 11.26
N ARG A 108 3.23 -57.29 11.45
CA ARG A 108 3.43 -57.90 12.77
C ARG A 108 4.83 -57.56 13.25
N VAL A 109 4.92 -56.95 14.44
CA VAL A 109 6.13 -56.94 15.26
C VAL A 109 5.74 -57.53 16.61
N ALA A 110 6.39 -58.64 16.97
CA ALA A 110 6.26 -59.32 18.26
C ALA A 110 7.17 -58.64 19.31
N PRO A 111 6.91 -58.88 20.62
CA PRO A 111 6.85 -57.82 21.62
C PRO A 111 8.13 -57.69 22.45
N ASP A 112 8.32 -56.52 23.06
CA ASP A 112 9.02 -56.46 24.34
C ASP A 112 8.21 -55.65 25.37
N SER A 113 8.27 -56.20 26.58
CA SER A 113 7.50 -55.98 27.79
C SER A 113 7.24 -54.53 28.25
N GLY A 114 6.01 -54.31 28.73
CA GLY A 114 5.77 -53.53 29.96
C GLY A 114 4.93 -52.26 29.82
N GLY A 115 3.63 -52.36 30.11
CA GLY A 115 2.80 -51.21 30.48
C GLY A 115 1.54 -51.01 29.62
N THR A 116 0.45 -51.70 29.96
CA THR A 116 -0.85 -51.54 29.31
C THR A 116 -1.54 -50.25 29.78
N ALA A 117 -1.17 -49.12 29.18
CA ALA A 117 -2.06 -47.96 29.16
C ALA A 117 -3.07 -48.16 28.02
N LEU A 118 -4.36 -48.26 28.35
CA LEU A 118 -5.44 -48.29 27.37
C LEU A 118 -5.46 -46.96 26.60
N ILE A 119 -4.80 -46.94 25.43
CA ILE A 119 -4.99 -45.88 24.44
C ILE A 119 -6.42 -46.07 23.90
N GLY A 120 -7.37 -45.31 24.46
CA GLY A 120 -8.69 -45.17 23.87
C GLY A 120 -8.57 -44.71 22.41
N PRO A 121 -9.55 -45.04 21.54
CA PRO A 121 -9.46 -44.74 20.12
C PRO A 121 -9.17 -43.25 19.92
N VAL A 122 -8.09 -42.96 19.19
CA VAL A 122 -7.76 -41.61 18.71
C VAL A 122 -9.03 -41.06 18.07
N ALA A 123 -9.61 -40.04 18.69
CA ALA A 123 -10.82 -39.40 18.18
C ALA A 123 -10.61 -39.08 16.70
N PRO A 124 -11.53 -39.48 15.79
CA PRO A 124 -11.34 -39.22 14.37
C PRO A 124 -11.16 -37.72 14.18
N ALA A 125 -10.18 -37.33 13.37
CA ALA A 125 -9.97 -35.94 12.98
C ALA A 125 -11.33 -35.34 12.61
N ARG A 126 -11.82 -34.41 13.45
CA ARG A 126 -13.17 -33.88 13.40
C ARG A 126 -13.45 -33.45 11.96
N ARG A 127 -14.32 -34.19 11.26
CA ARG A 127 -14.69 -33.88 9.87
C ARG A 127 -15.20 -32.44 9.85
N LEU A 128 -14.42 -31.54 9.24
CA LEU A 128 -14.82 -30.14 9.12
C LEU A 128 -16.10 -30.11 8.30
N ASP A 129 -17.16 -29.55 8.87
CA ASP A 129 -18.42 -29.42 8.16
C ASP A 129 -18.24 -28.38 7.04
N PRO A 130 -18.41 -28.78 5.76
CA PRO A 130 -18.17 -27.89 4.64
C PRO A 130 -19.12 -26.68 4.61
N ALA A 131 -20.25 -26.75 5.32
CA ALA A 131 -21.21 -25.67 5.46
C ALA A 131 -20.92 -24.71 6.62
N VAL A 132 -19.98 -25.01 7.52
CA VAL A 132 -19.70 -24.15 8.68
C VAL A 132 -18.58 -23.17 8.38
N TYR A 133 -18.76 -21.91 8.74
CA TYR A 133 -17.74 -20.87 8.69
C TYR A 133 -16.78 -21.01 9.88
N ASP A 134 -15.91 -22.01 9.79
CA ASP A 134 -14.96 -22.36 10.84
C ASP A 134 -13.80 -21.36 10.98
N SER A 135 -13.04 -21.49 12.08
CA SER A 135 -11.90 -20.64 12.40
C SER A 135 -10.82 -20.64 11.31
N ALA A 136 -10.58 -21.78 10.66
CA ALA A 136 -9.62 -21.88 9.56
C ALA A 136 -10.04 -21.02 8.36
N LEU A 137 -11.32 -21.05 7.99
CA LEU A 137 -11.85 -20.22 6.92
C LEU A 137 -11.87 -18.73 7.30
N VAL A 138 -12.15 -18.39 8.57
CA VAL A 138 -12.09 -17.01 9.08
C VAL A 138 -10.69 -16.41 8.90
N VAL A 139 -9.64 -17.16 9.24
CA VAL A 139 -8.25 -16.75 9.01
C VAL A 139 -7.96 -16.53 7.52
N ARG A 140 -8.46 -17.42 6.65
CA ARG A 140 -8.29 -17.27 5.19
C ARG A 140 -9.01 -16.03 4.64
N VAL A 141 -10.21 -15.73 5.14
CA VAL A 141 -10.96 -14.52 4.78
C VAL A 141 -10.26 -13.27 5.28
N ALA A 142 -9.74 -13.26 6.51
CA ALA A 142 -8.95 -12.14 7.04
C ALA A 142 -7.71 -11.88 6.18
N GLY A 143 -7.00 -12.95 5.76
CA GLY A 143 -5.90 -12.84 4.80
C GLY A 143 -6.32 -12.27 3.45
N PHE A 144 -7.47 -12.69 2.92
CA PHE A 144 -8.04 -12.11 1.70
C PHE A 144 -8.36 -10.62 1.87
N GLN A 145 -9.03 -10.23 2.96
CA GLN A 145 -9.36 -8.84 3.27
C GLN A 145 -8.09 -7.96 3.31
N ALA A 146 -7.04 -8.42 4.00
CA ALA A 146 -5.76 -7.72 4.06
C ALA A 146 -5.14 -7.51 2.66
N ARG A 147 -5.16 -8.56 1.82
CA ARG A 147 -4.68 -8.47 0.41
C ARG A 147 -5.52 -7.54 -0.46
N ARG A 148 -6.77 -7.27 -0.08
CA ARG A 148 -7.68 -6.33 -0.75
C ARG A 148 -7.69 -4.93 -0.12
N GLY A 149 -6.92 -4.70 0.95
CA GLY A 149 -6.88 -3.41 1.65
C GLY A 149 -8.12 -3.11 2.49
N LEU A 150 -8.85 -4.14 2.90
CA LEU A 150 -10.02 -4.08 3.78
C LEU A 150 -9.60 -4.38 5.23
N LYS A 151 -10.43 -4.00 6.20
CA LYS A 151 -10.30 -4.49 7.58
C LYS A 151 -10.31 -6.02 7.61
N ALA A 152 -9.25 -6.61 8.16
CA ALA A 152 -9.02 -8.05 8.23
C ALA A 152 -9.65 -8.66 9.49
N ASP A 153 -10.97 -8.55 9.62
CA ASP A 153 -11.73 -9.07 10.77
C ASP A 153 -12.34 -10.45 10.55
N GLY A 154 -12.19 -11.03 9.35
CA GLY A 154 -12.79 -12.29 8.97
C GLY A 154 -14.32 -12.21 8.86
N VAL A 155 -14.93 -11.02 8.87
CA VAL A 155 -16.38 -10.86 8.68
C VAL A 155 -16.66 -10.53 7.22
N ILE A 156 -17.54 -11.30 6.57
CA ILE A 156 -17.89 -11.05 5.17
C ILE A 156 -19.01 -10.02 5.12
N GLY A 157 -18.64 -8.75 5.24
CA GLY A 157 -19.51 -7.61 4.98
C GLY A 157 -19.60 -7.26 3.48
N ALA A 158 -20.29 -6.16 3.17
CA ALA A 158 -20.50 -5.71 1.80
C ALA A 158 -19.18 -5.49 1.02
N GLY A 159 -18.17 -4.87 1.64
CA GLY A 159 -16.87 -4.64 1.01
C GLY A 159 -16.12 -5.93 0.67
N THR A 160 -16.08 -6.89 1.59
CA THR A 160 -15.48 -8.22 1.35
C THR A 160 -16.21 -8.94 0.22
N LEU A 161 -17.54 -8.87 0.22
CA LEU A 161 -18.38 -9.49 -0.82
C LEU A 161 -18.15 -8.86 -2.20
N GLU A 162 -18.05 -7.53 -2.30
CA GLU A 162 -17.70 -6.84 -3.54
C GLU A 162 -16.32 -7.26 -4.04
N ALA A 163 -15.32 -7.35 -3.16
CA ALA A 163 -13.97 -7.79 -3.51
C ALA A 163 -13.92 -9.24 -4.01
N LEU A 164 -14.68 -10.16 -3.39
CA LEU A 164 -14.79 -11.56 -3.83
C LEU A 164 -15.40 -11.70 -5.23
N ARG A 165 -16.29 -10.78 -5.59
CA ARG A 165 -17.02 -10.75 -6.88
C ARG A 165 -16.23 -10.14 -8.03
N VAL A 166 -15.05 -9.56 -7.78
CA VAL A 166 -14.23 -8.97 -8.85
C VAL A 166 -13.91 -10.05 -9.91
N PRO A 167 -14.34 -9.87 -11.18
CA PRO A 167 -14.08 -10.85 -12.23
C PRO A 167 -12.59 -11.01 -12.51
N ILE A 168 -12.17 -12.22 -12.89
CA ILE A 168 -10.76 -12.50 -13.23
C ILE A 168 -10.24 -11.56 -14.33
N ALA A 169 -11.08 -11.21 -15.31
CA ALA A 169 -10.74 -10.28 -16.39
C ALA A 169 -10.37 -8.88 -15.86
N GLN A 170 -11.00 -8.42 -14.78
CA GLN A 170 -10.65 -7.15 -14.14
C GLN A 170 -9.29 -7.23 -13.43
N ASN A 171 -8.99 -8.35 -12.77
CA ASN A 171 -7.68 -8.59 -12.16
C ASN A 171 -6.57 -8.66 -13.23
N ILE A 172 -6.83 -9.32 -14.36
CA ILE A 172 -5.91 -9.36 -15.51
C ILE A 172 -5.57 -7.94 -15.98
N ARG A 173 -6.59 -7.09 -16.18
CA ARG A 173 -6.37 -5.68 -16.56
C ARG A 173 -5.52 -4.94 -15.54
N ARG A 174 -5.86 -5.04 -14.25
CA ARG A 174 -5.06 -4.41 -13.17
C ARG A 174 -3.60 -4.88 -13.20
N ILE A 175 -3.36 -6.17 -13.41
CA ILE A 175 -2.00 -6.71 -13.55
C ILE A 175 -1.28 -6.07 -14.73
N GLN A 176 -1.91 -6.02 -15.91
CA GLN A 176 -1.32 -5.40 -17.11
C GLN A 176 -0.98 -3.91 -16.89
N LEU A 177 -1.85 -3.15 -16.23
CA LEU A 177 -1.62 -1.74 -15.90
C LEU A 177 -0.41 -1.58 -14.97
N ASN A 178 -0.29 -2.43 -13.95
CA ASN A 178 0.83 -2.34 -13.01
C ASN A 178 2.14 -2.88 -13.59
N MET A 179 2.08 -3.86 -14.50
CA MET A 179 3.22 -4.24 -15.32
C MET A 179 3.71 -3.06 -16.16
N GLU A 180 2.80 -2.30 -16.76
CA GLU A 180 3.16 -1.10 -17.51
C GLU A 180 3.84 -0.09 -16.59
N ARG A 181 3.28 0.20 -15.41
CA ARG A 181 3.93 1.10 -14.42
C ARG A 181 5.35 0.68 -14.08
N TRP A 182 5.58 -0.61 -13.83
CA TRP A 182 6.92 -1.15 -13.54
C TRP A 182 7.91 -1.03 -14.69
N ARG A 183 7.47 -0.87 -15.95
CA ARG A 183 8.39 -0.58 -17.07
C ARG A 183 9.01 0.80 -16.98
N TRP A 184 8.29 1.77 -16.39
CA TRP A 184 8.73 3.16 -16.28
C TRP A 184 9.52 3.47 -15.01
N VAL A 185 9.51 2.56 -14.02
CA VAL A 185 10.25 2.77 -12.77
C VAL A 185 11.76 2.72 -13.06
N PRO A 186 12.53 3.78 -12.76
CA PRO A 186 13.97 3.75 -12.94
C PRO A 186 14.62 2.67 -12.09
N LEU A 187 15.43 1.81 -12.72
CA LEU A 187 16.34 0.90 -12.03
C LEU A 187 17.51 1.73 -11.46
N LYS A 188 17.28 2.49 -10.37
CA LYS A 188 18.40 2.97 -9.57
C LYS A 188 19.10 1.74 -9.00
N LYS A 189 20.43 1.77 -8.94
CA LYS A 189 21.34 0.64 -8.64
C LYS A 189 20.72 -0.37 -7.66
N ARG A 190 20.80 -1.67 -7.98
CA ARG A 190 20.36 -2.77 -7.12
C ARG A 190 20.88 -2.54 -5.68
N GLY A 191 19.98 -2.51 -4.72
CA GLY A 191 20.31 -2.14 -3.34
C GLY A 191 19.07 -1.83 -2.52
N ARG A 192 19.30 -1.22 -1.35
CA ARG A 192 18.25 -0.78 -0.44
C ARG A 192 17.50 0.43 -1.02
N TYR A 193 16.17 0.49 -0.86
CA TYR A 193 15.35 1.62 -1.29
C TYR A 193 14.13 1.83 -0.38
N LEU A 194 13.51 2.99 -0.46
CA LEU A 194 12.22 3.30 0.14
C LEU A 194 11.14 3.33 -0.94
N LEU A 195 10.01 2.68 -0.69
CA LEU A 195 8.84 2.68 -1.58
C LEU A 195 7.62 3.12 -0.80
N VAL A 196 7.00 4.22 -1.23
CA VAL A 196 5.63 4.58 -0.86
C VAL A 196 4.70 4.07 -1.95
N ASN A 197 3.85 3.10 -1.62
CA ASN A 197 2.77 2.69 -2.49
C ASN A 197 1.51 3.50 -2.15
N ILE A 198 1.25 4.52 -2.96
CA ILE A 198 0.21 5.54 -2.74
C ILE A 198 -1.19 4.94 -2.51
N PRO A 199 -1.76 4.13 -3.43
CA PRO A 199 -3.09 3.53 -3.23
C PRO A 199 -3.12 2.46 -2.15
N ALA A 200 -1.97 1.90 -1.74
CA ALA A 200 -1.90 0.99 -0.60
C ALA A 200 -1.81 1.70 0.74
N PHE A 201 -1.49 3.00 0.74
CA PHE A 201 -1.23 3.80 1.93
C PHE A 201 -0.16 3.16 2.83
N THR A 202 0.88 2.57 2.21
CA THR A 202 2.00 1.92 2.91
C THR A 202 3.35 2.44 2.43
N LEU A 203 4.29 2.50 3.36
CA LEU A 203 5.70 2.73 3.13
C LEU A 203 6.46 1.45 3.45
N HIS A 204 7.41 1.10 2.58
CA HIS A 204 8.32 -0.02 2.71
C HIS A 204 9.76 0.51 2.60
N VAL A 205 10.63 0.12 3.52
CA VAL A 205 12.08 0.19 3.28
C VAL A 205 12.52 -1.21 2.91
N VAL A 206 12.90 -1.40 1.65
CA VAL A 206 13.30 -2.68 1.10
C VAL A 206 14.82 -2.78 1.14
N GLY A 207 15.33 -3.85 1.72
CA GLY A 207 16.77 -4.13 1.79
C GLY A 207 17.35 -4.59 0.45
N ALA A 208 18.68 -4.67 0.37
CA ALA A 208 19.37 -5.10 -0.84
C ALA A 208 18.97 -6.52 -1.31
N GLY A 209 18.53 -7.38 -0.39
CA GLY A 209 17.99 -8.71 -0.68
C GLY A 209 16.53 -8.74 -1.14
N GLY A 210 15.87 -7.59 -1.33
CA GLY A 210 14.48 -7.49 -1.79
C GLY A 210 13.42 -7.78 -0.74
N ARG A 211 13.79 -7.89 0.55
CA ARG A 211 12.87 -8.06 1.68
C ARG A 211 12.63 -6.72 2.38
N ASP A 212 11.43 -6.54 2.91
CA ASP A 212 11.10 -5.39 3.75
C ASP A 212 11.93 -5.42 5.04
N GLU A 213 12.69 -4.37 5.30
CA GLU A 213 13.39 -4.11 6.56
C GLU A 213 12.50 -3.30 7.53
N LEU A 214 11.56 -2.52 6.99
CA LEU A 214 10.62 -1.68 7.73
C LEU A 214 9.36 -1.48 6.90
N THR A 215 8.19 -1.61 7.53
CA THR A 215 6.89 -1.31 6.93
C THR A 215 6.09 -0.43 7.89
N MET A 216 5.39 0.56 7.37
CA MET A 216 4.46 1.39 8.16
C MET A 216 3.34 1.98 7.31
N ARG A 217 2.26 2.41 7.97
CA ARG A 217 1.17 3.11 7.31
C ARG A 217 1.59 4.53 6.94
N VAL A 218 1.02 5.03 5.85
CA VAL A 218 1.12 6.45 5.47
C VAL A 218 -0.24 7.08 5.23
N ILE A 219 -0.29 8.40 5.27
CA ILE A 219 -1.39 9.24 4.78
C ILE A 219 -0.87 10.01 3.58
N VAL A 220 -1.63 10.00 2.48
CA VAL A 220 -1.28 10.63 1.20
C VAL A 220 -2.30 11.71 0.86
N GLY A 221 -2.08 12.37 -0.27
CA GLY A 221 -2.95 13.41 -0.80
C GLY A 221 -4.39 12.96 -0.97
N ASN A 222 -5.34 13.88 -0.84
CA ASN A 222 -6.70 13.61 -1.30
C ASN A 222 -6.77 13.65 -2.85
N LYS A 223 -7.95 13.37 -3.42
CA LYS A 223 -8.12 13.33 -4.88
C LYS A 223 -7.85 14.68 -5.56
N GLN A 224 -8.20 15.81 -4.93
CA GLN A 224 -7.94 17.15 -5.50
C GLN A 224 -6.47 17.56 -5.41
N LYS A 225 -5.76 17.06 -4.39
CA LYS A 225 -4.35 17.34 -4.09
C LYS A 225 -3.58 16.03 -4.03
N SER A 226 -3.60 15.31 -5.15
CA SER A 226 -3.03 13.97 -5.26
C SER A 226 -1.53 13.98 -4.99
N THR A 227 -1.02 12.99 -4.26
CA THR A 227 0.43 12.80 -4.12
C THR A 227 1.01 12.42 -5.49
N PRO A 228 2.02 13.14 -6.00
CA PRO A 228 2.61 12.89 -7.31
C PRO A 228 3.41 11.58 -7.32
N ILE A 229 3.52 11.00 -8.52
CA ILE A 229 4.32 9.79 -8.77
C ILE A 229 5.69 10.23 -9.26
N PHE A 230 6.75 9.93 -8.52
CA PHE A 230 8.12 10.25 -8.91
C PHE A 230 9.14 9.39 -8.14
N ALA A 231 10.41 9.52 -8.53
CA ALA A 231 11.52 8.85 -7.88
C ALA A 231 12.67 9.84 -7.66
N ASP A 232 13.12 9.97 -6.42
CA ASP A 232 14.27 10.79 -6.04
C ASP A 232 15.05 10.12 -4.90
N ASP A 233 16.12 10.72 -4.41
CA ASP A 233 16.89 10.19 -3.28
C ASP A 233 16.52 10.95 -2.00
N LEU A 234 16.17 10.22 -0.94
CA LEU A 234 16.02 10.77 0.39
C LEU A 234 17.43 11.06 0.92
N LYS A 235 17.68 12.34 1.24
CA LYS A 235 19.01 12.85 1.62
C LYS A 235 19.07 13.37 3.05
N TYR A 236 17.97 13.88 3.59
CA TYR A 236 17.99 14.54 4.89
C TYR A 236 16.90 14.05 5.83
N VAL A 237 17.25 13.94 7.11
CA VAL A 237 16.34 13.83 8.25
C VAL A 237 16.40 15.17 8.98
N VAL A 238 15.24 15.80 9.19
CA VAL A 238 15.13 17.07 9.90
C VAL A 238 14.33 16.83 11.17
N LEU A 239 15.01 16.92 12.31
CA LEU A 239 14.40 16.85 13.64
C LEU A 239 13.86 18.23 14.04
N ALA A 240 12.74 18.25 14.76
CA ALA A 240 12.07 19.48 15.20
C ALA A 240 11.93 20.51 14.05
N PRO A 241 11.29 20.14 12.93
CA PRO A 241 11.24 21.00 11.75
C PRO A 241 10.35 22.22 11.99
N TYR A 242 10.79 23.40 11.53
CA TYR A 242 9.85 24.47 11.20
C TYR A 242 8.90 24.02 10.09
N TRP A 243 7.63 24.41 10.17
CA TRP A 243 6.73 24.32 9.03
C TRP A 243 6.66 25.65 8.31
N ASN A 244 7.39 25.78 7.20
CA ASN A 244 7.21 26.92 6.29
C ASN A 244 5.91 26.72 5.52
N VAL A 245 4.94 27.61 5.78
CA VAL A 245 3.58 27.47 5.27
C VAL A 245 3.56 27.86 3.79
N PRO A 246 3.07 26.99 2.88
CA PRO A 246 2.91 27.35 1.47
C PRO A 246 2.04 28.60 1.30
N THR A 247 2.41 29.49 0.38
CA THR A 247 1.72 30.77 0.11
C THR A 247 0.22 30.59 -0.07
N SER A 248 -0.19 29.54 -0.78
CA SER A 248 -1.61 29.25 -1.00
C SER A 248 -2.38 28.96 0.29
N ILE A 249 -1.78 28.29 1.27
CA ILE A 249 -2.37 28.03 2.59
C ILE A 249 -2.40 29.33 3.41
N VAL A 250 -1.34 30.14 3.36
CA VAL A 250 -1.33 31.46 4.01
C VAL A 250 -2.51 32.31 3.52
N VAL A 251 -2.73 32.41 2.21
CA VAL A 251 -3.78 33.26 1.64
C VAL A 251 -5.19 32.69 1.85
N LYS A 252 -5.37 31.39 1.64
CA LYS A 252 -6.69 30.75 1.59
C LYS A 252 -7.19 30.30 2.96
N GLU A 253 -6.30 29.94 3.86
CA GLU A 253 -6.64 29.34 5.15
C GLU A 253 -6.24 30.24 6.32
N LEU A 254 -4.97 30.67 6.43
CA LEU A 254 -4.52 31.41 7.62
C LEU A 254 -4.99 32.88 7.63
N ARG A 255 -4.88 33.57 6.49
CA ARG A 255 -5.22 34.99 6.35
C ARG A 255 -6.65 35.30 6.81
N PRO A 256 -7.71 34.55 6.40
CA PRO A 256 -9.06 34.79 6.91
C PRO A 256 -9.18 34.73 8.44
N HIS A 257 -8.42 33.86 9.11
CA HIS A 257 -8.42 33.76 10.57
C HIS A 257 -7.66 34.92 11.20
N GLN A 258 -6.47 35.23 10.70
CA GLN A 258 -5.64 36.34 11.20
C GLN A 258 -6.29 37.71 10.98
N ALA A 259 -7.01 37.92 9.88
CA ALA A 259 -7.74 39.16 9.61
C ALA A 259 -8.92 39.40 10.56
N ARG A 260 -9.46 38.33 11.17
CA ARG A 260 -10.55 38.39 12.17
C ARG A 260 -10.02 38.47 13.61
N ASN A 261 -8.90 37.82 13.89
CA ASN A 261 -8.24 37.80 15.18
C ASN A 261 -6.75 38.06 15.00
N SER A 262 -6.28 39.24 15.44
CA SER A 262 -4.88 39.65 15.30
C SER A 262 -3.89 38.79 16.08
N PHE A 263 -4.36 37.97 17.03
CA PHE A 263 -3.52 37.04 17.81
C PHE A 263 -3.51 35.61 17.27
N TYR A 264 -4.22 35.33 16.17
CA TYR A 264 -4.39 33.96 15.67
C TYR A 264 -3.05 33.28 15.36
N LEU A 265 -2.20 33.89 14.54
CA LEU A 265 -0.90 33.32 14.19
C LEU A 265 -0.02 33.07 15.43
N LYS A 266 0.01 34.04 16.35
CA LYS A 266 0.76 33.89 17.61
C LYS A 266 0.23 32.74 18.46
N GLY A 267 -1.10 32.58 18.55
CA GLY A 267 -1.74 31.48 19.26
C GLY A 267 -1.52 30.10 18.63
N GLU A 268 -1.16 30.07 17.34
CA GLU A 268 -0.79 28.85 16.61
C GLU A 268 0.73 28.63 16.55
N ASP A 269 1.51 29.32 17.39
CA ASP A 269 2.98 29.29 17.40
C ASP A 269 3.60 29.60 16.02
N MET A 270 3.02 30.58 15.32
CA MET A 270 3.50 31.03 14.01
C MET A 270 4.16 32.40 14.07
N GLU A 271 5.21 32.53 13.26
CA GLU A 271 5.96 33.77 13.07
C GLU A 271 5.91 34.20 11.61
N VAL A 272 5.97 35.52 11.39
CA VAL A 272 6.14 36.09 10.05
C VAL A 272 7.57 36.55 9.88
N LEU A 273 8.17 36.22 8.74
CA LEU A 273 9.52 36.61 8.38
C LEU A 273 9.49 37.55 7.18
N ARG A 274 10.38 38.54 7.18
CA ARG A 274 10.76 39.32 6.00
C ARG A 274 12.25 39.10 5.75
N GLY A 275 12.59 38.34 4.70
CA GLY A 275 13.90 37.71 4.62
C GLY A 275 14.10 36.77 5.82
N ASP A 276 15.17 36.97 6.59
CA ASP A 276 15.46 36.14 7.77
C ASP A 276 15.08 36.80 9.10
N LYS A 277 14.52 38.02 9.06
CA LYS A 277 14.09 38.75 10.26
C LYS A 277 12.63 38.42 10.58
N VAL A 278 12.36 38.04 11.82
CA VAL A 278 11.00 37.95 12.34
C VAL A 278 10.43 39.37 12.43
N VAL A 279 9.23 39.55 11.88
CA VAL A 279 8.48 40.81 11.93
C VAL A 279 7.15 40.57 12.66
N PRO A 280 6.68 41.52 13.49
CA PRO A 280 5.39 41.37 14.14
C PRO A 280 4.26 41.25 13.12
N GLU A 281 3.41 40.24 13.28
CA GLU A 281 2.23 39.99 12.46
C GLU A 281 1.24 41.16 12.48
N SER A 282 1.25 41.95 13.56
CA SER A 282 0.43 43.16 13.72
C SER A 282 0.83 44.32 12.79
N LYS A 283 2.05 44.30 12.22
CA LYS A 283 2.51 45.33 11.26
C LYS A 283 2.03 45.07 9.83
N ILE A 284 1.30 43.99 9.59
CA ILE A 284 0.82 43.58 8.27
C ILE A 284 -0.69 43.75 8.23
N ASP A 285 -1.19 44.44 7.21
CA ASP A 285 -2.63 44.49 6.94
C ASP A 285 -3.10 43.19 6.27
N TRP A 286 -3.52 42.23 7.10
CA TRP A 286 -3.97 40.91 6.65
C TRP A 286 -5.23 40.95 5.78
N LYS A 287 -6.00 42.05 5.77
CA LYS A 287 -7.20 42.17 4.93
C LYS A 287 -6.83 42.33 3.45
N THR A 288 -5.67 42.92 3.15
CA THR A 288 -5.18 43.20 1.80
C THR A 288 -4.17 42.16 1.29
N VAL A 289 -3.79 41.20 2.15
CA VAL A 289 -2.90 40.09 1.79
C VAL A 289 -3.51 39.21 0.68
N HIS A 290 -2.74 38.99 -0.37
CA HIS A 290 -3.00 38.09 -1.49
C HIS A 290 -1.66 37.52 -1.99
N GLU A 291 -1.68 36.59 -2.95
CA GLU A 291 -0.46 35.86 -3.37
C GLU A 291 0.67 36.82 -3.81
N GLY A 292 0.36 37.89 -4.53
CA GLY A 292 1.33 38.91 -4.96
C GLY A 292 1.91 39.75 -3.81
N SER A 293 1.08 40.19 -2.85
CA SER A 293 1.55 41.02 -1.73
C SER A 293 2.30 40.24 -0.64
N LEU A 294 2.25 38.91 -0.65
CA LEU A 294 3.05 38.05 0.23
C LEU A 294 4.51 37.88 -0.21
N ALA A 295 4.90 38.27 -1.43
CA ALA A 295 6.24 38.02 -1.94
C ALA A 295 7.41 38.36 -0.96
N PRO A 296 7.36 39.45 -0.16
CA PRO A 296 8.43 39.75 0.80
C PRO A 296 8.30 38.99 2.14
N TYR A 297 7.18 38.32 2.39
CA TYR A 297 6.83 37.69 3.67
C TYR A 297 6.78 36.16 3.59
N ARG A 298 7.18 35.49 4.67
CA ARG A 298 7.00 34.04 4.86
C ARG A 298 6.39 33.78 6.22
N VAL A 299 5.38 32.93 6.28
CA VAL A 299 4.82 32.45 7.55
C VAL A 299 5.43 31.08 7.84
N ARG A 300 5.94 30.89 9.06
CA ARG A 300 6.37 29.57 9.53
C ARG A 300 5.77 29.26 10.89
N GLN A 301 5.45 27.99 11.12
CA GLN A 301 5.13 27.49 12.45
C GLN A 301 6.38 26.93 13.13
N LEU A 302 6.53 27.23 14.41
CA LEU A 302 7.62 26.77 15.26
C LEU A 302 7.57 25.24 15.46
N PRO A 303 8.70 24.59 15.83
CA PRO A 303 8.69 23.20 16.25
C PRO A 303 7.82 23.04 17.51
N GLY A 304 7.00 21.99 17.56
CA GLY A 304 6.13 21.76 18.71
C GLY A 304 5.12 20.64 18.46
N GLY A 305 4.39 20.27 19.52
CA GLY A 305 3.38 19.20 19.47
C GLY A 305 2.22 19.47 18.51
N ALA A 306 1.89 20.74 18.26
CA ALA A 306 0.83 21.14 17.33
C ALA A 306 1.30 21.28 15.88
N ASN A 307 2.62 21.26 15.62
CA ASN A 307 3.16 21.47 14.29
C ASN A 307 2.69 20.34 13.33
N PRO A 308 2.06 20.66 12.19
CA PRO A 308 1.46 19.66 11.31
C PRO A 308 2.49 18.78 10.59
N LEU A 309 3.76 19.18 10.54
CA LEU A 309 4.87 18.33 10.10
C LEU A 309 5.25 17.27 11.13
N GLY A 310 4.75 17.39 12.36
CA GLY A 310 5.10 16.52 13.47
C GLY A 310 6.59 16.63 13.85
N PRO A 311 7.13 15.63 14.54
CA PRO A 311 8.45 15.72 15.17
C PRO A 311 9.62 15.65 14.18
N ILE A 312 9.42 15.04 13.01
CA ILE A 312 10.50 14.73 12.06
C ILE A 312 9.98 14.88 10.62
N LYS A 313 10.80 15.50 9.76
CA LYS A 313 10.62 15.61 8.32
C LYS A 313 11.75 14.88 7.58
N PHE A 314 11.43 14.20 6.49
CA PHE A 314 12.37 13.49 5.62
C PHE A 314 12.36 14.09 4.23
N ILE A 315 13.51 14.58 3.79
CA ILE A 315 13.62 15.36 2.56
C ILE A 315 14.30 14.53 1.48
N LEU A 316 13.57 14.39 0.40
CA LEU A 316 14.02 13.98 -0.91
C LEU A 316 13.94 15.23 -1.80
N PRO A 317 15.03 15.94 -2.13
CA PRO A 317 14.94 17.15 -2.95
C PRO A 317 14.27 16.84 -4.29
N ASN A 318 13.22 17.57 -4.69
CA ASN A 318 12.47 17.31 -5.93
C ASN A 318 11.66 18.55 -6.36
N ASP A 319 11.23 18.58 -7.62
CA ASP A 319 10.48 19.70 -8.24
C ASP A 319 8.99 19.74 -7.85
N ASN A 320 8.51 18.81 -7.02
CA ASN A 320 7.09 18.72 -6.63
C ASN A 320 6.81 19.28 -5.22
N ASP A 321 7.82 19.77 -4.51
CA ASP A 321 7.74 20.21 -3.10
C ASP A 321 7.19 19.13 -2.14
N VAL A 322 7.36 17.84 -2.49
CA VAL A 322 6.87 16.71 -1.69
C VAL A 322 7.95 16.16 -0.76
N TYR A 323 7.57 15.87 0.47
CA TYR A 323 8.43 15.21 1.46
C TYR A 323 7.62 14.24 2.32
N LEU A 324 8.34 13.39 3.07
CA LEU A 324 7.72 12.56 4.10
C LEU A 324 7.82 13.28 5.45
N HIS A 325 6.83 13.17 6.32
CA HIS A 325 6.89 13.82 7.63
C HIS A 325 5.98 13.15 8.67
N GLY A 326 6.20 13.41 9.96
CA GLY A 326 5.30 12.97 11.02
C GLY A 326 3.97 13.74 11.02
N THR A 327 3.13 13.56 12.04
CA THR A 327 1.94 14.40 12.22
C THR A 327 1.44 14.28 13.66
N PRO A 328 0.81 15.32 14.23
CA PRO A 328 0.10 15.20 15.50
C PRO A 328 -1.17 14.34 15.39
N ASN A 329 -1.74 14.23 14.19
CA ASN A 329 -3.01 13.55 13.96
C ASN A 329 -2.87 12.03 13.80
N GLN A 330 -2.31 11.37 14.82
CA GLN A 330 -1.98 9.93 14.81
C GLN A 330 -3.21 9.02 14.60
N GLY A 331 -4.39 9.42 15.10
CA GLY A 331 -5.63 8.66 14.93
C GLY A 331 -6.02 8.41 13.46
N LEU A 332 -5.57 9.23 12.51
CA LEU A 332 -5.87 9.07 11.09
C LEU A 332 -5.22 7.85 10.44
N PHE A 333 -4.12 7.32 11.00
CA PHE A 333 -3.51 6.08 10.51
C PHE A 333 -4.42 4.87 10.71
N GLY A 334 -5.36 4.92 11.67
CA GLY A 334 -6.39 3.90 11.90
C GLY A 334 -7.47 3.80 10.82
N ARG A 335 -7.55 4.76 9.90
CA ARG A 335 -8.55 4.74 8.81
C ARG A 335 -8.10 3.82 7.68
N GLU A 336 -9.06 3.12 7.06
CA GLU A 336 -8.78 2.30 5.86
C GLU A 336 -8.36 3.18 4.68
N LYS A 337 -9.12 4.24 4.40
CA LYS A 337 -8.80 5.26 3.39
C LYS A 337 -8.03 6.39 4.04
N ARG A 338 -6.83 6.68 3.54
CA ARG A 338 -5.90 7.66 4.14
C ARG A 338 -5.46 8.74 3.14
N GLY A 339 -6.38 9.24 2.33
CA GLY A 339 -6.18 10.37 1.42
C GLY A 339 -6.62 11.70 2.06
N PHE A 340 -5.89 12.17 3.08
CA PHE A 340 -6.26 13.34 3.89
C PHE A 340 -5.25 14.49 3.82
N SER A 341 -4.16 14.36 3.08
CA SER A 341 -3.13 15.40 2.98
C SER A 341 -3.33 16.31 1.77
N HIS A 342 -2.50 17.36 1.69
CA HIS A 342 -2.41 18.30 0.58
C HIS A 342 -1.32 17.92 -0.45
N GLY A 343 -0.88 16.65 -0.46
CA GLY A 343 0.07 16.13 -1.46
C GLY A 343 1.32 15.48 -0.86
N CYS A 344 1.80 15.99 0.29
CA CYS A 344 2.90 15.37 1.05
C CYS A 344 2.48 14.04 1.72
N VAL A 345 3.45 13.25 2.16
CA VAL A 345 3.21 11.93 2.75
C VAL A 345 3.45 11.99 4.26
N ARG A 346 2.43 11.70 5.06
CA ARG A 346 2.59 11.57 6.52
C ARG A 346 2.94 10.13 6.86
N VAL A 347 3.97 9.91 7.68
CA VAL A 347 4.41 8.59 8.14
C VAL A 347 3.92 8.33 9.55
N GLU A 348 3.50 7.09 9.81
CA GLU A 348 2.93 6.67 11.09
C GLU A 348 3.92 6.79 12.25
N ASP A 349 5.13 6.27 12.06
CA ASP A 349 6.17 6.26 13.09
C ASP A 349 7.43 6.96 12.56
N PRO A 350 7.48 8.31 12.63
CA PRO A 350 8.64 9.06 12.19
C PRO A 350 9.91 8.72 12.98
N TYR A 351 9.81 8.40 14.27
CA TYR A 351 10.99 8.07 15.09
C TYR A 351 11.62 6.76 14.64
N ARG A 352 10.80 5.71 14.43
CA ARG A 352 11.29 4.41 13.94
C ARG A 352 11.87 4.53 12.54
N LEU A 353 11.29 5.35 11.66
CA LEU A 353 11.87 5.62 10.34
C LEU A 353 13.23 6.34 10.47
N ALA A 354 13.33 7.38 11.31
CA ALA A 354 14.58 8.11 11.53
C ALA A 354 15.69 7.20 12.07
N LEU A 355 15.41 6.40 13.10
CA LEU A 355 16.35 5.41 13.64
C LEU A 355 16.83 4.44 12.56
N HIS A 356 15.90 3.93 11.76
CA HIS A 356 16.21 2.98 10.70
C HIS A 356 17.07 3.59 9.58
N LEU A 357 16.86 4.87 9.25
CA LEU A 357 17.64 5.60 8.25
C LEU A 357 19.01 6.05 8.77
N LEU A 358 19.12 6.34 10.07
CA LEU A 358 20.34 6.84 10.72
C LEU A 358 21.20 5.72 11.34
N ARG A 359 20.86 4.44 11.13
CA ARG A 359 21.54 3.29 11.74
C ARG A 359 23.07 3.24 11.53
N ASP A 360 23.55 3.79 10.41
CA ASP A 360 24.99 3.84 10.10
C ASP A 360 25.69 5.09 10.69
N GLN A 361 24.97 5.86 11.52
CA GLN A 361 25.41 7.08 12.19
C GLN A 361 25.20 6.93 13.71
N PRO A 362 26.08 6.18 14.42
CA PRO A 362 25.87 5.78 15.83
C PRO A 362 25.75 6.95 16.80
N ALA A 363 26.19 8.14 16.40
CA ALA A 363 25.98 9.38 17.14
C ALA A 363 24.49 9.75 17.32
N TRP A 364 23.58 9.19 16.51
CA TRP A 364 22.14 9.43 16.55
C TRP A 364 21.40 8.23 17.17
N THR A 365 21.47 8.15 18.50
CA THR A 365 20.68 7.20 19.30
C THR A 365 19.22 7.63 19.39
N ASP A 366 18.31 6.71 19.77
CA ASP A 366 16.89 7.04 20.02
C ASP A 366 16.75 8.13 21.07
N GLU A 367 17.51 8.03 22.17
CA GLU A 367 17.54 9.03 23.22
C GLU A 367 17.94 10.40 22.69
N ARG A 368 19.02 10.50 21.89
CA ARG A 368 19.47 11.77 21.34
C ARG A 368 18.43 12.36 20.39
N ILE A 369 17.83 11.55 19.51
CA ILE A 369 16.80 12.01 18.58
C ILE A 369 15.61 12.59 19.36
N ARG A 370 15.10 11.85 20.35
CA ARG A 370 13.98 12.29 21.18
C ARG A 370 14.30 13.55 21.97
N LYS A 371 15.50 13.63 22.56
CA LYS A 371 15.96 14.80 23.30
C LYS A 371 16.04 16.05 22.40
N THR A 372 16.59 15.92 21.20
CA THR A 372 16.66 17.04 20.23
C THR A 372 15.25 17.51 19.82
N VAL A 373 14.32 16.58 19.56
CA VAL A 373 12.93 16.94 19.23
C VAL A 373 12.24 17.59 20.42
N ALA A 374 12.39 17.06 21.64
CA ALA A 374 11.76 17.59 22.85
C ALA A 374 12.29 18.98 23.22
N ALA A 375 13.56 19.26 22.95
CA ALA A 375 14.14 20.59 23.11
C ALA A 375 13.63 21.62 22.09
N GLY A 376 12.92 21.18 21.04
CA GLY A 376 12.45 22.05 19.96
C GLY A 376 13.58 22.60 19.09
N GLU A 377 14.78 22.00 19.14
CA GLU A 377 15.96 22.45 18.40
C GLU A 377 15.94 21.90 16.96
N PRO A 378 15.74 22.76 15.93
CA PRO A 378 15.73 22.30 14.56
C PRO A 378 17.09 21.75 14.16
N LYS A 379 17.15 20.48 13.73
CA LYS A 379 18.40 19.85 13.34
C LYS A 379 18.30 19.15 12.01
N TRP A 380 19.15 19.55 11.08
CA TRP A 380 19.34 18.89 9.79
C TRP A 380 20.43 17.83 9.90
N ILE A 381 20.11 16.63 9.44
CA ILE A 381 21.01 15.48 9.43
C ILE A 381 21.08 14.95 8.02
N THR A 382 22.26 15.01 7.40
CA THR A 382 22.51 14.40 6.10
C THR A 382 22.69 12.90 6.26
N LEU A 383 22.05 12.11 5.40
CA LEU A 383 22.29 10.67 5.34
C LEU A 383 23.67 10.39 4.74
N LYS A 384 24.44 9.51 5.40
CA LYS A 384 25.72 9.02 4.85
C LYS A 384 25.56 8.37 3.47
N ALA A 385 24.48 7.64 3.29
CA ALA A 385 24.09 7.05 2.02
C ALA A 385 22.69 7.57 1.65
N PRO A 386 22.56 8.40 0.60
CA PRO A 386 21.26 8.76 0.05
C PRO A 386 20.46 7.49 -0.29
N LEU A 387 19.18 7.49 0.07
CA LEU A 387 18.32 6.32 -0.13
C LEU A 387 17.40 6.53 -1.33
N PRO A 388 17.53 5.75 -2.42
CA PRO A 388 16.58 5.77 -3.51
C PRO A 388 15.15 5.62 -2.99
N THR A 389 14.29 6.57 -3.32
CA THR A 389 12.93 6.68 -2.80
C THR A 389 11.94 6.80 -3.96
N TYR A 390 10.94 5.93 -3.95
CA TYR A 390 9.94 5.82 -4.99
C TYR A 390 8.56 6.10 -4.42
N LEU A 391 7.85 7.07 -4.98
CA LEU A 391 6.43 7.27 -4.73
C LEU A 391 5.68 6.71 -5.93
N LEU A 392 5.16 5.49 -5.80
CA LEU A 392 4.53 4.75 -6.89
C LEU A 392 3.03 4.58 -6.66
N TYR A 393 2.29 4.45 -7.75
CA TYR A 393 0.86 4.21 -7.75
C TYR A 393 0.57 2.76 -8.17
N LEU A 394 0.60 1.81 -7.23
CA LEU A 394 0.47 0.39 -7.56
C LEU A 394 -0.85 -0.20 -7.03
N THR A 395 -1.81 -0.44 -7.93
CA THR A 395 -3.12 -1.02 -7.60
C THR A 395 -3.15 -2.55 -7.68
N ALA A 396 -2.06 -3.18 -8.15
CA ALA A 396 -1.84 -4.62 -8.11
C ALA A 396 -0.35 -4.94 -8.03
N TRP A 397 0.01 -5.86 -7.13
CA TRP A 397 1.36 -6.41 -7.00
C TRP A 397 1.29 -7.83 -6.44
N ALA A 398 2.37 -8.60 -6.63
CA ALA A 398 2.54 -9.88 -5.94
C ALA A 398 3.66 -9.75 -4.91
N ASP A 399 3.42 -10.28 -3.71
CA ASP A 399 4.43 -10.36 -2.67
C ASP A 399 5.44 -11.50 -2.94
N ALA A 400 6.39 -11.68 -2.02
CA ALA A 400 7.41 -12.72 -2.10
C ALA A 400 6.79 -14.14 -2.08
N ASP A 401 5.66 -14.31 -1.39
CA ASP A 401 4.89 -15.55 -1.35
C ASP A 401 4.01 -15.74 -2.59
N GLY A 402 4.10 -14.86 -3.58
CA GLY A 402 3.33 -14.90 -4.82
C GLY A 402 1.85 -14.54 -4.65
N ALA A 403 1.40 -14.20 -3.44
CA ALA A 403 0.03 -13.82 -3.22
C ALA A 403 -0.24 -12.46 -3.86
N MET A 404 -1.36 -12.35 -4.59
CA MET A 404 -1.74 -11.11 -5.24
C MET A 404 -2.42 -10.16 -4.27
N HIS A 405 -1.93 -8.92 -4.27
CA HIS A 405 -2.52 -7.79 -3.57
C HIS A 405 -3.16 -6.85 -4.56
N TYR A 406 -4.27 -6.24 -4.15
CA TYR A 406 -4.98 -5.24 -4.95
C TYR A 406 -5.45 -4.09 -4.09
N ARG A 407 -5.48 -2.89 -4.68
CA ARG A 407 -5.99 -1.67 -4.04
C ARG A 407 -6.93 -0.93 -4.96
N ASP A 408 -7.74 -0.07 -4.36
CA ASP A 408 -8.65 0.80 -5.10
C ASP A 408 -7.88 1.85 -5.90
N ASP A 409 -8.47 2.24 -7.04
CA ASP A 409 -7.95 3.31 -7.89
C ASP A 409 -8.37 4.69 -7.34
N ILE A 410 -7.77 5.09 -6.22
CA ILE A 410 -8.16 6.28 -5.45
C ILE A 410 -8.07 7.61 -6.22
N TYR A 411 -7.21 7.70 -7.24
CA TYR A 411 -7.00 8.87 -8.08
C TYR A 411 -7.48 8.69 -9.53
N GLY A 412 -8.01 7.52 -9.92
CA GLY A 412 -8.51 7.28 -11.28
C GLY A 412 -7.40 7.00 -12.32
N HIS A 413 -6.18 6.70 -11.89
CA HIS A 413 -5.05 6.47 -12.79
C HIS A 413 -5.13 5.13 -13.53
N ASP A 414 -5.75 4.09 -12.96
CA ASP A 414 -6.01 2.83 -13.70
C ASP A 414 -6.92 3.09 -14.90
N HIS A 415 -7.97 3.89 -14.70
CA HIS A 415 -8.90 4.25 -15.77
C HIS A 415 -8.21 5.03 -16.89
N THR A 416 -7.42 6.05 -16.55
CA THR A 416 -6.70 6.87 -17.54
C THR A 416 -5.68 6.04 -18.32
N LEU A 417 -4.84 5.27 -17.64
CA LEU A 417 -3.83 4.42 -18.29
C LEU A 417 -4.50 3.30 -19.11
N GLY A 418 -5.58 2.70 -18.61
CA GLY A 418 -6.31 1.66 -19.34
C GLY A 418 -6.87 2.14 -20.66
N ARG A 419 -7.43 3.36 -20.72
CA ARG A 419 -7.86 3.96 -21.99
C ARG A 419 -6.70 4.15 -22.96
N ALA A 420 -5.57 4.68 -22.47
CA ALA A 420 -4.38 4.93 -23.30
C ALA A 420 -3.80 3.63 -23.90
N LEU A 421 -3.86 2.52 -23.17
CA LEU A 421 -3.35 1.22 -23.62
C LEU A 421 -4.37 0.38 -24.42
N GLY A 422 -5.57 0.90 -24.71
CA GLY A 422 -6.65 0.12 -25.31
C GLY A 422 -7.19 -1.01 -24.40
N LEU A 423 -6.83 -0.99 -23.12
CA LEU A 423 -7.35 -1.87 -22.07
C LEU A 423 -8.61 -1.29 -21.40
N GLY A 424 -9.21 -0.28 -22.05
CA GLY A 424 -10.38 0.45 -21.56
C GLY A 424 -11.55 -0.47 -21.25
N TRP A 425 -12.48 0.03 -20.44
CA TRP A 425 -13.63 -0.72 -19.94
C TRP A 425 -14.61 -1.05 -21.07
N GLY A 426 -14.31 -2.08 -21.87
CA GLY A 426 -15.22 -2.63 -22.86
C GLY A 426 -16.44 -3.28 -22.19
N ALA A 427 -17.61 -2.65 -22.40
CA ALA A 427 -18.98 -3.19 -22.45
C ALA A 427 -19.49 -4.26 -21.44
N SER A 428 -18.76 -4.61 -20.38
CA SER A 428 -19.19 -5.65 -19.42
C SER A 428 -19.58 -5.12 -18.04
N THR A 429 -19.35 -3.85 -17.74
CA THR A 429 -19.82 -3.20 -16.49
C THR A 429 -21.10 -2.37 -16.70
N GLY A 430 -21.44 -2.01 -17.94
CA GLY A 430 -22.69 -1.32 -18.28
C GLY A 430 -23.94 -2.17 -18.05
N ALA A 431 -23.85 -3.48 -18.30
CA ALA A 431 -24.97 -4.41 -18.10
C ALA A 431 -25.37 -4.58 -16.63
N TYR A 432 -24.42 -4.46 -15.68
CA TYR A 432 -24.71 -4.63 -14.25
C TYR A 432 -25.32 -3.37 -13.61
N ARG A 433 -25.04 -2.16 -14.14
CA ARG A 433 -25.67 -0.90 -13.67
C ARG A 433 -27.03 -0.63 -14.31
N ALA A 434 -27.26 -1.08 -15.55
CA ALA A 434 -28.53 -0.87 -16.24
C ALA A 434 -29.69 -1.71 -15.67
N GLN A 435 -29.42 -2.91 -15.14
CA GLN A 435 -30.46 -3.76 -14.54
C GLN A 435 -30.95 -3.28 -13.16
N THR A 436 -30.17 -2.47 -12.44
CA THR A 436 -30.58 -1.92 -11.14
C THR A 436 -31.41 -0.64 -11.21
N ARG A 437 -31.51 0.01 -12.39
CA ARG A 437 -32.32 1.23 -12.56
C ARG A 437 -33.71 1.00 -13.15
N ARG A 438 -34.01 -0.20 -13.67
CA ARG A 438 -35.32 -0.54 -14.26
C ARG A 438 -36.33 -1.17 -13.28
N LYS A 439 -36.05 -1.18 -11.97
CA LYS A 439 -36.98 -1.67 -10.93
C LYS A 439 -37.34 -0.61 -9.88
N SER A 440 -37.22 0.67 -10.21
CA SER A 440 -37.62 1.78 -9.34
C SER A 440 -38.27 2.91 -10.15
N GLN A 441 -39.15 2.55 -11.07
CA GLN A 441 -40.19 3.42 -11.62
C GLN A 441 -41.51 2.67 -11.54
#